data_AF-A0A6M2CVM8-F1
#
_entry.id   AF-A0A6M2CVM8-F1
#
_cell.length_a   1.000
_cell.length_b   1.000
_cell.length_c   1.000
_cell.angle_alpha   90.00
_cell.angle_beta   90.00
_cell.angle_gamma   90.00
#
_symmetry.space_group_name_H-M   'P 1'
#
loop_
_entity.id
_entity.type
_entity.pdbx_description
1 polymer ?
#
loop_
_entity_poly.entity_id
_entity_poly.type
_entity_poly.pdbx_seq_one_letter_code
_entity_poly.pdbx_strand_id
1 'polypeptide(L)'
;GGEQGACSTNANASQVGLTFDNVLGGAREYLRYLLRASFAIAVEMLTYKAGDEILSSTPFVYVLGKEGRGLMCDYCFLESPSLKRCSACRYVSFCNKQCQKLAWPDHKVECAGLRKVSPNVPDSSVRYFCRLLVKLSNKNAWSEAEEVFGKQRCFTDLVSHVDSIKIDHPRYFKEFKRLWETSKIFLDDKYLPEPEVGLEIYGKMIINSYCICSDEHTPIGTGLYIGPSILDHSCSPNAHAVYEGHKLHLRAAKDINCSNVDGIRVSYIDVMAPRKVRQEELRSQYYFECKCVKCSDTVPDYVTEKSRALTASVKEKMKKIDMQAMQNTAILQQIHHWTEELLETEQLSETDYARIHALDLQAKCCLALEDYRGALPPYLARESIYRECYGPHSPVYGVLLYSIAKLFHVTVQLTEAMEYFEKAEAVLAVSHGRSHSLYKHLKFSYDHCKREVENPGKGKGITLKLQ
;
A
#
# COMPACT_ATOMS: atom_id res chain seq x y z
N GLY A 1 64.30 43.96 20.01
CA GLY A 1 64.85 43.02 20.99
C GLY A 1 64.15 43.23 22.31
N GLY A 2 63.81 42.13 23.00
CA GLY A 2 63.63 41.99 24.45
C GLY A 2 62.93 43.10 25.26
N GLU A 3 61.73 42.77 25.71
CA GLU A 3 61.33 42.71 27.13
C GLU A 3 61.31 43.93 28.07
N GLN A 4 60.15 44.00 28.76
CA GLN A 4 59.85 44.48 30.12
C GLN A 4 59.69 45.99 30.38
N GLY A 5 58.53 46.32 30.96
CA GLY A 5 58.22 47.64 31.49
C GLY A 5 56.87 47.64 32.23
N ALA A 6 56.93 47.86 33.54
CA ALA A 6 55.85 47.67 34.49
C ALA A 6 54.74 48.73 34.46
N CYS A 7 53.64 48.37 35.10
CA CYS A 7 52.47 49.16 35.45
C CYS A 7 52.81 50.52 36.08
N SER A 8 52.18 51.61 35.61
CA SER A 8 51.81 52.73 36.47
C SER A 8 50.51 53.40 35.99
N THR A 9 49.74 53.80 36.98
CA THR A 9 48.36 54.28 36.97
C THR A 9 48.19 55.65 36.32
N ASN A 10 47.12 55.84 35.55
CA ASN A 10 46.32 57.04 35.73
C ASN A 10 44.85 56.82 35.36
N ALA A 11 44.01 57.12 36.34
CA ALA A 11 42.57 57.11 36.26
C ALA A 11 42.08 58.21 35.31
N ASN A 12 41.07 57.88 34.52
CA ASN A 12 39.99 58.83 34.29
C ASN A 12 38.67 58.05 34.27
N ALA A 13 38.00 58.09 35.42
CA ALA A 13 36.62 57.70 35.58
C ALA A 13 35.75 58.77 34.90
N SER A 14 35.22 58.46 33.73
CA SER A 14 34.03 59.12 33.22
C SER A 14 32.89 58.11 33.26
N GLN A 15 32.01 58.32 34.25
CA GLN A 15 30.74 57.64 34.44
C GLN A 15 29.95 57.59 33.12
N VAL A 16 29.67 56.38 32.62
CA VAL A 16 28.45 56.14 31.86
C VAL A 16 27.52 55.40 32.82
N GLY A 17 26.69 56.18 33.51
CA GLY A 17 25.66 55.66 34.40
C GLY A 17 24.62 54.90 33.60
N LEU A 18 24.72 53.57 33.59
CA LEU A 18 23.59 52.72 33.25
C LEU A 18 22.64 52.74 34.44
N THR A 19 21.61 53.58 34.36
CA THR A 19 20.50 53.57 35.32
C THR A 19 19.79 52.21 35.25
N PHE A 20 19.38 51.68 36.40
CA PHE A 20 18.68 50.39 36.51
C PHE A 20 17.43 50.32 35.60
N ASP A 21 16.80 51.48 35.36
CA ASP A 21 15.67 51.64 34.44
C ASP A 21 16.02 51.40 32.96
N ASN A 22 17.24 51.72 32.51
CA ASN A 22 17.68 51.46 31.14
C ASN A 22 17.91 49.96 30.89
N VAL A 23 18.38 49.24 31.92
CA VAL A 23 18.54 47.78 31.87
C VAL A 23 17.17 47.08 31.88
N LEU A 24 16.22 47.55 32.69
CA LEU A 24 14.84 47.04 32.71
C LEU A 24 14.04 47.39 31.44
N GLY A 25 14.29 48.57 30.86
CA GLY A 25 13.71 48.98 29.57
C GLY A 25 14.19 48.11 28.42
N GLY A 26 15.50 47.86 28.34
CA GLY A 26 16.09 46.94 27.36
C GLY A 26 15.64 45.49 27.56
N ALA A 27 15.52 45.03 28.82
CA ALA A 27 14.98 43.71 29.13
C ALA A 27 13.49 43.59 28.76
N ARG A 28 12.68 44.64 28.96
CA ARG A 28 11.26 44.66 28.55
C ARG A 28 11.08 44.74 27.04
N GLU A 29 11.92 45.48 26.32
CA GLU A 29 11.92 45.47 24.86
C GLU A 29 12.42 44.14 24.31
N TYR A 30 13.44 43.53 24.91
CA TYR A 30 13.91 42.20 24.54
C TYR A 30 12.87 41.12 24.86
N LEU A 31 12.15 41.22 25.99
CA LEU A 31 11.03 40.33 26.29
C LEU A 31 9.85 40.56 25.35
N ARG A 32 9.54 41.81 24.97
CA ARG A 32 8.53 42.12 23.94
C ARG A 32 8.97 41.66 22.56
N TYR A 33 10.25 41.71 22.24
CA TYR A 33 10.82 41.19 21.00
C TYR A 33 10.78 39.67 20.99
N LEU A 34 11.10 39.00 22.11
CA LEU A 34 10.95 37.55 22.27
C LEU A 34 9.47 37.13 22.26
N LEU A 35 8.57 37.89 22.90
CA LEU A 35 7.12 37.65 22.88
C LEU A 35 6.49 37.99 21.51
N ARG A 36 7.05 38.95 20.76
CA ARG A 36 6.69 39.28 19.38
C ARG A 36 7.29 38.30 18.37
N ALA A 37 8.48 37.77 18.61
CA ALA A 37 9.08 36.66 17.88
C ALA A 37 8.42 35.32 18.27
N SER A 38 7.76 35.29 19.43
CA SER A 38 6.80 34.25 19.84
C SER A 38 5.38 34.57 19.38
N PHE A 39 5.17 35.53 18.46
CA PHE A 39 4.01 35.41 17.58
C PHE A 39 4.18 34.07 16.91
N ALA A 40 3.35 33.14 17.35
CA ALA A 40 3.16 31.86 16.73
C ALA A 40 3.28 32.06 15.21
N ILE A 41 4.33 31.50 14.62
CA ILE A 41 4.12 30.88 13.32
C ILE A 41 2.95 29.95 13.61
N ALA A 42 1.74 30.37 13.22
CA ALA A 42 0.58 29.53 13.29
C ALA A 42 0.95 28.38 12.35
N VAL A 43 1.53 27.32 12.94
CA VAL A 43 1.77 26.09 12.22
C VAL A 43 0.36 25.60 11.97
N GLU A 44 -0.09 25.80 10.74
CA GLU A 44 -1.42 25.38 10.31
C GLU A 44 -1.49 23.88 10.56
N MET A 45 -2.32 23.51 11.55
CA MET A 45 -2.45 22.13 11.96
C MET A 45 -3.18 21.38 10.86
N LEU A 46 -2.55 20.33 10.33
CA LEU A 46 -3.22 19.38 9.48
C LEU A 46 -4.22 18.59 10.33
N THR A 47 -5.51 18.85 10.08
CA THR A 47 -6.62 18.27 10.83
C THR A 47 -7.52 17.50 9.89
N TYR A 48 -7.67 16.19 10.15
CA TYR A 48 -8.54 15.30 9.40
C TYR A 48 -9.40 14.49 10.37
N LYS A 49 -10.68 14.32 10.04
CA LYS A 49 -11.56 13.37 10.70
C LYS A 49 -11.40 11.98 10.11
N ALA A 50 -11.71 10.97 10.91
CA ALA A 50 -11.78 9.60 10.42
C ALA A 50 -12.67 9.54 9.17
N GLY A 51 -12.10 9.08 8.06
CA GLY A 51 -12.76 8.95 6.77
C GLY A 51 -12.57 10.14 5.83
N ASP A 52 -11.93 11.24 6.24
CA ASP A 52 -11.60 12.32 5.31
C ASP A 52 -10.60 11.85 4.24
N GLU A 53 -10.78 12.33 3.01
CA GLU A 53 -9.77 12.18 1.96
C GLU A 53 -8.65 13.20 2.21
N ILE A 54 -7.43 12.70 2.41
CA ILE A 54 -6.23 13.50 2.68
C ILE A 54 -5.63 14.00 1.36
N LEU A 55 -5.52 13.11 0.37
CA LEU A 55 -5.06 13.41 -0.98
C LEU A 55 -5.54 12.33 -1.95
N SER A 56 -5.47 12.64 -3.25
CA SER A 56 -5.59 11.64 -4.31
C SER A 56 -4.49 11.83 -5.34
N SER A 57 -4.04 10.75 -5.98
CA SER A 57 -2.89 10.77 -6.88
C SER A 57 -3.06 9.74 -8.00
N THR A 58 -2.57 10.09 -9.19
CA THR A 58 -2.44 9.15 -10.32
C THR A 58 -1.00 8.71 -10.48
N PRO A 59 -0.74 7.44 -10.81
CA PRO A 59 0.61 6.91 -10.84
C PRO A 59 1.43 7.54 -11.97
N PHE A 60 2.68 7.89 -11.67
CA PHE A 60 3.67 8.36 -12.62
C PHE A 60 3.96 7.31 -13.70
N VAL A 61 4.10 6.05 -13.27
CA VAL A 61 4.17 4.86 -14.11
C VAL A 61 3.46 3.74 -13.36
N TYR A 62 2.80 2.83 -14.08
CA TYR A 62 2.13 1.68 -13.50
C TYR A 62 2.09 0.50 -14.49
N VAL A 63 1.86 -0.71 -14.00
CA VAL A 63 1.67 -1.92 -14.83
C VAL A 63 0.64 -2.85 -14.20
N LEU A 64 -0.23 -3.43 -15.03
CA LEU A 64 -1.16 -4.46 -14.60
C LEU A 64 -0.38 -5.75 -14.31
N GLY A 65 -0.65 -6.34 -13.15
CA GLY A 65 -0.15 -7.63 -12.72
C GLY A 65 -0.65 -8.76 -13.61
N LYS A 66 -0.06 -9.95 -13.45
CA LYS A 66 -0.49 -11.13 -14.22
C LYS A 66 -1.92 -11.54 -13.86
N GLU A 67 -2.34 -11.19 -12.64
CA GLU A 67 -3.62 -11.48 -11.99
C GLU A 67 -4.78 -10.77 -12.70
N GLY A 68 -4.59 -9.50 -13.08
CA GLY A 68 -5.62 -8.74 -13.79
C GLY A 68 -5.71 -9.05 -15.29
N ARG A 69 -4.74 -9.76 -15.88
CA ARG A 69 -4.66 -9.92 -17.35
C ARG A 69 -5.87 -10.66 -17.91
N GLY A 70 -6.55 -10.03 -18.85
CA GLY A 70 -7.72 -10.60 -19.53
C GLY A 70 -9.03 -10.46 -18.73
N LEU A 71 -8.97 -9.94 -17.51
CA LEU A 71 -10.13 -9.60 -16.66
C LEU A 71 -10.28 -8.08 -16.53
N MET A 72 -9.16 -7.37 -16.46
CA MET A 72 -9.08 -5.93 -16.26
C MET A 72 -8.47 -5.20 -17.47
N CYS A 73 -8.82 -3.92 -17.60
CA CYS A 73 -8.22 -3.05 -18.60
C CYS A 73 -6.78 -2.65 -18.20
N ASP A 74 -5.80 -2.84 -19.09
CA ASP A 74 -4.40 -2.43 -18.89
C ASP A 74 -4.19 -0.92 -18.73
N TYR A 75 -5.21 -0.10 -19.02
CA TYR A 75 -5.19 1.34 -18.79
C TYR A 75 -5.86 1.71 -17.47
N CYS A 76 -7.17 1.48 -17.31
CA CYS A 76 -7.92 1.99 -16.16
C CYS A 76 -7.94 1.04 -14.96
N PHE A 77 -7.45 -0.20 -15.11
CA PHE A 77 -7.49 -1.28 -14.10
C PHE A 77 -8.88 -1.71 -13.64
N LEU A 78 -9.94 -1.22 -14.28
CA LEU A 78 -11.30 -1.68 -14.02
C LEU A 78 -11.59 -2.98 -14.79
N GLU A 79 -12.35 -3.85 -14.16
CA GLU A 79 -12.87 -5.07 -14.78
C GLU A 79 -13.81 -4.73 -15.95
N SER A 80 -13.79 -5.60 -16.96
CA SER A 80 -14.70 -5.46 -18.08
C SER A 80 -14.97 -6.80 -18.76
N PRO A 81 -16.25 -7.15 -19.01
CA PRO A 81 -16.60 -8.37 -19.74
C PRO A 81 -16.28 -8.26 -21.25
N SER A 82 -15.90 -7.08 -21.75
CA SER A 82 -15.77 -6.78 -23.19
C SER A 82 -14.40 -6.21 -23.57
N LEU A 83 -13.35 -6.76 -22.97
CA LEU A 83 -11.97 -6.37 -23.24
C LEU A 83 -11.54 -6.64 -24.69
N LYS A 84 -10.84 -5.67 -25.27
CA LYS A 84 -10.29 -5.73 -26.62
C LYS A 84 -8.77 -5.70 -26.57
N ARG A 85 -8.14 -6.75 -27.08
CA ARG A 85 -6.68 -6.84 -27.18
C ARG A 85 -6.13 -5.80 -28.16
N CYS A 86 -4.96 -5.24 -27.84
CA CYS A 86 -4.19 -4.47 -28.81
C CYS A 86 -3.90 -5.33 -30.04
N SER A 87 -4.26 -4.87 -31.25
CA SER A 87 -4.11 -5.65 -32.48
C SER A 87 -2.66 -5.95 -32.84
N ALA A 88 -1.72 -5.10 -32.39
CA ALA A 88 -0.30 -5.21 -32.70
C ALA A 88 0.42 -6.23 -31.79
N CYS A 89 0.40 -6.04 -30.46
CA CYS A 89 1.09 -6.95 -29.54
C CYS A 89 0.25 -8.14 -29.07
N ARG A 90 -1.09 -8.06 -29.17
CA ARG A 90 -2.06 -9.07 -28.70
C ARG A 90 -1.93 -9.46 -27.22
N TYR A 91 -1.18 -8.68 -26.43
CA TYR A 91 -0.89 -8.98 -25.04
C TYR A 91 -1.72 -8.13 -24.06
N VAL A 92 -1.71 -6.80 -24.21
CA VAL A 92 -2.51 -5.90 -23.38
C VAL A 92 -3.95 -5.79 -23.91
N SER A 93 -4.90 -5.50 -23.02
CA SER A 93 -6.33 -5.38 -23.32
C SER A 93 -6.95 -4.09 -22.78
N PHE A 94 -7.90 -3.54 -23.53
CA PHE A 94 -8.59 -2.29 -23.16
C PHE A 94 -10.11 -2.48 -23.16
N CYS A 95 -10.80 -1.87 -22.21
CA CYS A 95 -12.27 -1.94 -22.14
C CYS A 95 -12.95 -1.16 -23.28
N ASN A 96 -12.30 -0.14 -23.83
CA ASN A 96 -12.82 0.65 -24.94
C ASN A 96 -11.70 1.39 -25.71
N LYS A 97 -12.08 2.01 -26.85
CA LYS A 97 -11.17 2.79 -27.71
C LYS A 97 -10.53 3.98 -26.98
N GLN A 98 -11.23 4.57 -26.01
CA GLN A 98 -10.71 5.72 -25.27
C GLN A 98 -9.57 5.31 -24.34
N CYS A 99 -9.71 4.23 -23.58
CA CYS A 99 -8.64 3.66 -22.77
C CYS A 99 -7.42 3.27 -23.61
N GLN A 100 -7.64 2.67 -24.80
CA GLN A 100 -6.55 2.37 -25.73
C GLN A 100 -5.81 3.64 -26.19
N LYS A 101 -6.55 4.72 -26.52
CA LYS A 101 -5.97 6.00 -26.94
C LYS A 101 -5.16 6.65 -25.81
N LEU A 102 -5.71 6.67 -24.59
CA LEU A 102 -5.05 7.27 -23.43
C LEU A 102 -3.82 6.48 -22.97
N ALA A 103 -3.82 5.16 -23.14
CA ALA A 103 -2.65 4.32 -22.84
C ALA A 103 -1.53 4.43 -23.88
N TRP A 104 -1.81 4.91 -25.10
CA TRP A 104 -0.87 4.84 -26.21
C TRP A 104 0.48 5.54 -25.98
N PRO A 105 0.55 6.73 -25.33
CA PRO A 105 1.83 7.36 -25.01
C PRO A 105 2.80 6.44 -24.26
N ASP A 106 2.30 5.71 -23.25
CA ASP A 106 3.11 4.78 -22.45
C ASP A 106 3.24 3.41 -23.13
N HIS A 107 2.17 2.95 -23.81
CA HIS A 107 2.12 1.62 -24.42
C HIS A 107 2.90 1.54 -25.73
N LYS A 108 3.07 2.61 -26.51
CA LYS A 108 3.64 2.54 -27.87
C LYS A 108 4.99 1.82 -27.92
N VAL A 109 5.90 2.19 -27.03
CA VAL A 109 7.26 1.59 -26.97
C VAL A 109 7.19 0.17 -26.43
N GLU A 110 6.44 -0.03 -25.35
CA GLU A 110 6.21 -1.35 -24.77
C GLU A 110 5.56 -2.32 -25.77
N CYS A 111 4.66 -1.85 -26.62
CA CYS A 111 4.00 -2.65 -27.65
C CYS A 111 5.00 -3.24 -28.64
N ALA A 112 6.02 -2.46 -29.02
CA ALA A 112 7.10 -2.94 -29.89
C ALA A 112 7.94 -4.01 -29.17
N GLY A 113 8.31 -3.76 -27.91
CA GLY A 113 9.02 -4.72 -27.06
C GLY A 113 8.25 -6.04 -26.89
N LEU A 114 6.97 -5.97 -26.55
CA LEU A 114 6.08 -7.13 -26.40
C LEU A 114 6.00 -7.97 -27.68
N ARG A 115 5.94 -7.33 -28.86
CA ARG A 115 5.97 -8.03 -30.15
C ARG A 115 7.28 -8.77 -30.37
N LYS A 116 8.41 -8.16 -30.00
CA LYS A 116 9.75 -8.73 -30.19
C LYS A 116 9.97 -9.98 -29.34
N VAL A 117 9.44 -10.00 -28.12
CA VAL A 117 9.66 -11.09 -27.15
C VAL A 117 8.54 -12.14 -27.14
N SER A 118 7.43 -11.89 -27.85
CA SER A 118 6.31 -12.84 -27.93
C SER A 118 6.75 -14.22 -28.46
N PRO A 119 6.30 -15.34 -27.87
CA PRO A 119 5.33 -15.45 -26.76
C PRO A 119 5.94 -15.33 -25.36
N ASN A 120 7.26 -15.21 -25.25
CA ASN A 120 8.03 -15.21 -24.00
C ASN A 120 8.08 -13.83 -23.36
N VAL A 121 6.91 -13.30 -23.00
CA VAL A 121 6.79 -11.97 -22.37
C VAL A 121 7.37 -12.01 -20.95
N PRO A 122 8.27 -11.08 -20.58
CA PRO A 122 8.87 -11.04 -19.26
C PRO A 122 7.86 -10.61 -18.17
N ASP A 123 8.23 -10.85 -16.91
CA ASP A 123 7.43 -10.51 -15.74
C ASP A 123 7.07 -9.02 -15.66
N SER A 124 5.97 -8.71 -14.94
CA SER A 124 5.50 -7.33 -14.77
C SER A 124 6.56 -6.39 -14.22
N SER A 125 7.51 -6.85 -13.40
CA SER A 125 8.61 -6.02 -12.89
C SER A 125 9.55 -5.53 -14.00
N VAL A 126 9.82 -6.34 -15.03
CA VAL A 126 10.61 -5.93 -16.21
C VAL A 126 9.85 -4.88 -17.00
N ARG A 127 8.56 -5.13 -17.27
CA ARG A 127 7.69 -4.20 -18.00
C ARG A 127 7.60 -2.85 -17.29
N TYR A 128 7.46 -2.88 -15.97
CA TYR A 128 7.40 -1.70 -15.12
C TYR A 128 8.70 -0.88 -15.17
N PHE A 129 9.84 -1.54 -14.98
CA PHE A 129 11.15 -0.90 -15.10
C PHE A 129 11.36 -0.30 -16.49
N CYS A 130 10.99 -1.03 -17.56
CA CYS A 130 11.07 -0.52 -18.92
C CYS A 130 10.18 0.71 -19.15
N ARG A 131 8.96 0.75 -18.61
CA ARG A 131 8.08 1.93 -18.68
C ARG A 131 8.71 3.14 -17.98
N LEU A 132 9.38 2.94 -16.84
CA LEU A 132 10.14 3.99 -16.16
C LEU A 132 11.30 4.52 -17.02
N LEU A 133 12.13 3.63 -17.59
CA LEU A 133 13.23 4.03 -18.48
C LEU A 133 12.73 4.84 -19.69
N VAL A 134 11.64 4.37 -20.31
CA VAL A 134 11.01 5.08 -21.44
C VAL A 134 10.50 6.46 -21.02
N LYS A 135 9.76 6.56 -19.91
CA LYS A 135 9.23 7.86 -19.43
C LYS A 135 10.36 8.83 -19.09
N LEU A 136 11.42 8.35 -18.42
CA LEU A 136 12.55 9.15 -17.96
C LEU A 136 13.60 9.43 -19.05
N SER A 137 13.49 8.80 -20.23
CA SER A 137 14.26 9.22 -21.41
C SER A 137 13.91 10.65 -21.84
N ASN A 138 12.70 11.12 -21.50
CA ASN A 138 12.35 12.53 -21.54
C ASN A 138 12.87 13.23 -20.28
N LYS A 139 13.91 14.07 -20.42
CA LYS A 139 14.52 14.80 -19.30
C LYS A 139 13.53 15.64 -18.50
N ASN A 140 12.47 16.16 -19.13
CA ASN A 140 11.45 16.96 -18.44
C ASN A 140 10.62 16.12 -17.45
N ALA A 141 10.51 14.79 -17.66
CA ALA A 141 9.75 13.91 -16.77
C ALA A 141 10.42 13.74 -15.39
N TRP A 142 11.71 14.06 -15.26
CA TRP A 142 12.41 14.02 -13.97
C TRP A 142 11.93 15.10 -13.02
N SER A 143 11.58 16.26 -13.56
CA SER A 143 11.12 17.44 -12.83
C SER A 143 9.62 17.72 -13.04
N GLU A 144 8.87 16.75 -13.57
CA GLU A 144 7.40 16.81 -13.59
C GLU A 144 6.91 16.74 -12.14
N ALA A 145 6.32 17.85 -11.68
CA ALA A 145 5.96 18.03 -10.28
C ALA A 145 4.49 17.71 -10.01
N GLU A 146 4.25 17.06 -8.88
CA GLU A 146 2.96 16.87 -8.25
C GLU A 146 2.91 17.73 -6.99
N GLU A 147 1.86 18.55 -6.84
CA GLU A 147 1.66 19.37 -5.65
C GLU A 147 1.03 18.55 -4.53
N VAL A 148 1.72 18.42 -3.40
CA VAL A 148 1.22 17.69 -2.23
C VAL A 148 1.61 18.41 -0.94
N PHE A 149 0.63 18.66 -0.07
CA PHE A 149 0.80 19.39 1.18
C PHE A 149 1.52 20.76 0.99
N GLY A 150 1.17 21.49 -0.07
CA GLY A 150 1.76 22.78 -0.42
C GLY A 150 3.21 22.72 -0.90
N LYS A 151 3.74 21.52 -1.21
CA LYS A 151 5.08 21.29 -1.74
C LYS A 151 5.00 20.67 -3.13
N GLN A 152 5.88 21.10 -4.02
CA GLN A 152 6.09 20.44 -5.31
C GLN A 152 7.04 19.26 -5.10
N ARG A 153 6.64 18.07 -5.54
CA ARG A 153 7.47 16.86 -5.52
C ARG A 153 7.58 16.26 -6.90
N CYS A 154 8.74 15.75 -7.25
CA CYS A 154 9.03 15.11 -8.53
C CYS A 154 9.87 13.84 -8.35
N PHE A 155 10.20 13.17 -9.45
CA PHE A 155 10.95 11.91 -9.42
C PHE A 155 12.32 12.04 -8.75
N THR A 156 12.98 13.20 -8.87
CA THR A 156 14.28 13.42 -8.22
C THR A 156 14.23 13.39 -6.70
N ASP A 157 13.07 13.70 -6.10
CA ASP A 157 12.89 13.77 -4.65
C ASP A 157 12.69 12.40 -3.99
N LEU A 158 12.45 11.35 -4.78
CA LEU A 158 12.26 9.99 -4.29
C LEU A 158 13.55 9.42 -3.66
N VAL A 159 13.44 8.65 -2.60
CA VAL A 159 14.61 8.01 -1.99
C VAL A 159 15.00 6.77 -2.80
N SER A 160 16.27 6.64 -3.21
CA SER A 160 16.73 5.49 -4.01
C SER A 160 17.40 4.39 -3.17
N HIS A 161 18.00 4.75 -2.02
CA HIS A 161 18.87 3.86 -1.25
C HIS A 161 19.97 3.18 -2.08
N VAL A 162 20.44 3.81 -3.17
CA VAL A 162 21.40 3.22 -4.11
C VAL A 162 22.69 2.74 -3.43
N ASP A 163 23.20 3.48 -2.45
CA ASP A 163 24.41 3.10 -1.72
C ASP A 163 24.19 1.84 -0.86
N SER A 164 23.04 1.74 -0.19
CA SER A 164 22.66 0.53 0.56
C SER A 164 22.47 -0.67 -0.37
N ILE A 165 21.83 -0.46 -1.53
CA ILE A 165 21.61 -1.51 -2.55
C ILE A 165 22.93 -2.04 -3.10
N LYS A 166 23.93 -1.18 -3.33
CA LYS A 166 25.26 -1.59 -3.78
C LYS A 166 25.97 -2.48 -2.77
N ILE A 167 25.77 -2.22 -1.47
CA ILE A 167 26.35 -3.00 -0.37
C ILE A 167 25.64 -4.35 -0.19
N ASP A 168 24.31 -4.41 -0.37
CA ASP A 168 23.47 -5.61 -0.25
C ASP A 168 23.59 -6.57 -1.46
N HIS A 169 24.84 -6.73 -1.91
CA HIS A 169 25.28 -7.15 -3.24
C HIS A 169 24.71 -8.48 -3.79
N PRO A 170 24.27 -9.49 -3.01
CA PRO A 170 23.76 -10.73 -3.61
C PRO A 170 22.32 -10.63 -4.17
N ARG A 171 21.41 -9.91 -3.51
CA ARG A 171 19.97 -9.95 -3.84
C ARG A 171 19.60 -8.89 -4.86
N TYR A 172 19.60 -7.62 -4.46
CA TYR A 172 19.08 -6.52 -5.29
C TYR A 172 19.96 -6.24 -6.50
N PHE A 173 21.27 -6.38 -6.38
CA PHE A 173 22.16 -6.19 -7.53
C PHE A 173 21.98 -7.29 -8.58
N LYS A 174 21.71 -8.54 -8.17
CA LYS A 174 21.36 -9.63 -9.09
C LYS A 174 20.03 -9.37 -9.78
N GLU A 175 19.02 -8.90 -9.04
CA GLU A 175 17.72 -8.54 -9.59
C GLU A 175 17.81 -7.35 -10.57
N PHE A 176 18.57 -6.31 -10.22
CA PHE A 176 18.86 -5.19 -11.10
C PHE A 176 19.54 -5.65 -12.39
N LYS A 177 20.60 -6.45 -12.30
CA LYS A 177 21.27 -7.01 -13.49
C LYS A 177 20.29 -7.76 -14.38
N ARG A 178 19.43 -8.61 -13.80
CA ARG A 178 18.40 -9.33 -14.56
C ARG A 178 17.46 -8.37 -15.29
N LEU A 179 16.96 -7.34 -14.59
CA LEU A 179 16.08 -6.33 -15.17
C LEU A 179 16.77 -5.56 -16.29
N TRP A 180 18.02 -5.14 -16.07
CA TRP A 180 18.84 -4.37 -16.99
C TRP A 180 19.18 -5.14 -18.29
N GLU A 181 19.59 -6.40 -18.16
CA GLU A 181 19.86 -7.25 -19.32
C GLU A 181 18.58 -7.50 -20.13
N THR A 182 17.46 -7.69 -19.44
CA THR A 182 16.17 -7.90 -20.13
C THR A 182 15.67 -6.61 -20.78
N SER A 183 15.89 -5.43 -20.18
CA SER A 183 15.51 -4.16 -20.78
C SER A 183 16.28 -3.86 -22.07
N LYS A 184 17.54 -4.29 -22.18
CA LYS A 184 18.32 -4.21 -23.44
C LYS A 184 17.71 -5.02 -24.58
N ILE A 185 17.03 -6.11 -24.27
CA ILE A 185 16.31 -6.90 -25.27
C ILE A 185 14.98 -6.21 -25.61
N PHE A 186 14.30 -5.67 -24.60
CA PHE A 186 12.95 -5.15 -24.70
C PHE A 186 12.85 -3.75 -25.32
N LEU A 187 13.87 -2.90 -25.12
CA LEU A 187 13.92 -1.51 -25.54
C LEU A 187 15.04 -1.26 -26.57
N ASP A 188 14.88 -0.20 -27.35
CA ASP A 188 15.96 0.35 -28.18
C ASP A 188 16.96 1.13 -27.31
N ASP A 189 18.24 1.18 -27.72
CA ASP A 189 19.35 1.80 -26.96
C ASP A 189 19.08 3.27 -26.57
N LYS A 190 18.32 4.02 -27.37
CA LYS A 190 17.98 5.42 -27.07
C LYS A 190 17.17 5.62 -25.78
N TYR A 191 16.54 4.58 -25.25
CA TYR A 191 15.80 4.62 -23.98
C TYR A 191 16.63 4.14 -22.79
N LEU A 192 17.83 3.62 -23.04
CA LEU A 192 18.71 3.10 -22.02
C LEU A 192 19.67 4.21 -21.59
N PRO A 193 19.60 4.69 -20.34
CA PRO A 193 20.58 5.65 -19.83
C PRO A 193 21.89 4.92 -19.49
N GLU A 194 22.88 5.67 -19.00
CA GLU A 194 24.06 5.08 -18.37
C GLU A 194 23.65 4.14 -17.21
N PRO A 195 24.35 3.00 -16.99
CA PRO A 195 23.97 2.00 -16.00
C PRO A 195 23.80 2.56 -14.57
N GLU A 196 24.58 3.57 -14.19
CA GLU A 196 24.48 4.22 -12.88
C GLU A 196 23.16 4.96 -12.70
N VAL A 197 22.68 5.63 -13.77
CA VAL A 197 21.36 6.27 -13.79
C VAL A 197 20.26 5.21 -13.78
N GLY A 198 20.46 4.11 -14.52
CA GLY A 198 19.56 2.95 -14.48
C GLY A 198 19.42 2.36 -13.08
N LEU A 199 20.51 2.26 -12.33
CA LEU A 199 20.54 1.77 -10.96
C LEU A 199 19.84 2.74 -9.99
N GLU A 200 20.00 4.05 -10.16
CA GLU A 200 19.27 5.07 -9.39
C GLU A 200 17.75 4.97 -9.63
N ILE A 201 17.32 4.80 -10.88
CA ILE A 201 15.90 4.58 -11.23
C ILE A 201 15.38 3.30 -10.59
N TYR A 202 16.16 2.22 -10.64
CA TYR A 202 15.81 0.95 -10.01
C TYR A 202 15.66 1.09 -8.48
N GLY A 203 16.57 1.80 -7.82
CA GLY A 203 16.46 2.09 -6.39
C GLY A 203 15.17 2.83 -6.05
N LYS A 204 14.88 3.93 -6.75
CA LYS A 204 13.62 4.67 -6.58
C LYS A 204 12.39 3.79 -6.85
N MET A 205 12.46 2.90 -7.86
CA MET A 205 11.39 1.96 -8.18
C MET A 205 11.10 1.01 -7.02
N ILE A 206 12.08 0.33 -6.45
CA ILE A 206 11.83 -0.70 -5.42
C ILE A 206 11.45 -0.11 -4.04
N ILE A 207 11.90 1.12 -3.76
CA ILE A 207 11.63 1.79 -2.48
C ILE A 207 10.27 2.49 -2.46
N ASN A 208 9.81 3.04 -3.58
CA ASN A 208 8.67 3.98 -3.59
C ASN A 208 7.42 3.42 -4.31
N SER A 209 7.47 2.19 -4.80
CA SER A 209 6.32 1.61 -5.51
C SER A 209 5.23 1.14 -4.56
N TYR A 210 3.99 1.39 -4.98
CA TYR A 210 2.77 0.93 -4.32
C TYR A 210 2.23 -0.31 -5.02
N CYS A 211 1.75 -1.26 -4.22
CA CYS A 211 0.88 -2.33 -4.69
C CYS A 211 -0.53 -1.77 -4.92
N ILE A 212 -1.01 -1.82 -6.16
CA ILE A 212 -2.37 -1.42 -6.53
C ILE A 212 -3.27 -2.64 -6.32
N CYS A 213 -4.33 -2.47 -5.54
CA CYS A 213 -5.25 -3.53 -5.17
C CYS A 213 -6.64 -3.35 -5.79
N SER A 214 -7.37 -4.45 -6.00
CA SER A 214 -8.80 -4.45 -6.35
C SER A 214 -9.66 -4.02 -5.15
N ASP A 215 -10.97 -3.92 -5.39
CA ASP A 215 -11.99 -3.70 -4.38
C ASP A 215 -11.99 -4.82 -3.30
N GLU A 216 -11.62 -6.07 -3.63
CA GLU A 216 -11.41 -7.14 -2.64
C GLU A 216 -10.02 -7.09 -1.97
N HIS A 217 -9.29 -5.99 -2.09
CA HIS A 217 -7.94 -5.82 -1.56
C HIS A 217 -6.94 -6.88 -2.09
N THR A 218 -7.18 -7.40 -3.30
CA THR A 218 -6.26 -8.34 -3.97
C THR A 218 -5.23 -7.57 -4.79
N PRO A 219 -3.93 -7.87 -4.73
CA PRO A 219 -2.92 -7.26 -5.59
C PRO A 219 -3.23 -7.46 -7.09
N ILE A 220 -3.42 -6.37 -7.83
CA ILE A 220 -3.72 -6.40 -9.27
C ILE A 220 -2.68 -5.69 -10.11
N GLY A 221 -1.77 -4.92 -9.51
CA GLY A 221 -0.68 -4.28 -10.23
C GLY A 221 0.25 -3.48 -9.33
N THR A 222 1.11 -2.70 -9.97
CA THR A 222 2.12 -1.90 -9.27
C THR A 222 2.20 -0.52 -9.92
N GLY A 223 2.38 0.53 -9.11
CA GLY A 223 2.55 1.88 -9.60
C GLY A 223 3.42 2.75 -8.71
N LEU A 224 4.05 3.75 -9.31
CA LEU A 224 4.86 4.76 -8.63
C LEU A 224 4.02 6.02 -8.45
N TYR A 225 3.82 6.49 -7.22
CA TYR A 225 3.02 7.68 -6.94
C TYR A 225 3.91 8.73 -6.27
N ILE A 226 4.30 9.77 -7.01
CA ILE A 226 5.32 10.74 -6.58
C ILE A 226 4.92 11.44 -5.28
N GLY A 227 3.70 11.95 -5.27
CA GLY A 227 3.11 12.64 -4.15
C GLY A 227 3.00 11.78 -2.88
N PRO A 228 2.22 10.68 -2.92
CA PRO A 228 2.04 9.76 -1.79
C PRO A 228 3.34 9.23 -1.18
N SER A 229 4.43 9.05 -1.95
CA SER A 229 5.74 8.62 -1.44
C SER A 229 6.42 9.59 -0.46
N ILE A 230 5.73 10.64 0.02
CA ILE A 230 6.20 11.52 1.11
C ILE A 230 5.89 10.96 2.50
N LEU A 231 4.95 10.02 2.58
CA LEU A 231 4.35 9.56 3.83
C LEU A 231 5.15 8.41 4.43
N ASP A 232 5.68 8.59 5.64
CA ASP A 232 6.44 7.51 6.30
C ASP A 232 5.56 6.38 6.84
N HIS A 233 6.25 5.27 7.10
CA HIS A 233 5.68 4.07 7.67
C HIS A 233 5.31 4.21 9.16
N SER A 234 4.23 3.54 9.56
CA SER A 234 3.98 3.07 10.92
C SER A 234 3.28 1.71 10.88
N CYS A 235 3.63 0.78 11.78
CA CYS A 235 2.87 -0.47 11.95
C CYS A 235 1.52 -0.25 12.66
N SER A 236 1.28 0.97 13.17
CA SER A 236 -0.03 1.47 13.61
C SER A 236 -0.34 2.74 12.81
N PRO A 237 -0.71 2.60 11.53
CA PRO A 237 -0.94 3.75 10.65
C PRO A 237 -2.17 4.54 11.08
N ASN A 238 -2.24 5.81 10.68
CA ASN A 238 -3.42 6.65 10.87
C ASN A 238 -4.07 7.05 9.53
N ALA A 239 -3.47 6.65 8.40
CA ALA A 239 -4.03 6.78 7.08
C ALA A 239 -3.76 5.52 6.25
N HIS A 240 -4.60 5.26 5.24
CA HIS A 240 -4.45 4.13 4.33
C HIS A 240 -4.82 4.53 2.91
N ALA A 241 -4.26 3.81 1.94
CA ALA A 241 -4.58 3.97 0.53
C ALA A 241 -5.70 3.00 0.13
N VAL A 242 -6.66 3.49 -0.66
CA VAL A 242 -7.61 2.69 -1.44
C VAL A 242 -7.53 3.12 -2.91
N TYR A 243 -8.06 2.31 -3.82
CA TYR A 243 -7.89 2.52 -5.25
C TYR A 243 -9.23 2.51 -6.00
N GLU A 244 -9.44 3.49 -6.87
CA GLU A 244 -10.48 3.45 -7.90
C GLU A 244 -9.79 3.26 -9.25
N GLY A 245 -9.77 2.02 -9.74
CA GLY A 245 -8.90 1.61 -10.84
C GLY A 245 -7.43 1.72 -10.45
N HIS A 246 -6.66 2.53 -11.18
CA HIS A 246 -5.26 2.83 -10.83
C HIS A 246 -5.09 4.15 -10.08
N LYS A 247 -6.16 4.83 -9.69
CA LYS A 247 -6.06 6.10 -8.95
C LYS A 247 -6.02 5.81 -7.45
N LEU A 248 -5.02 6.36 -6.76
CA LEU A 248 -4.88 6.24 -5.30
C LEU A 248 -5.70 7.33 -4.61
N HIS A 249 -6.44 6.93 -3.58
CA HIS A 249 -7.12 7.80 -2.64
C HIS A 249 -6.59 7.51 -1.24
N LEU A 250 -5.94 8.50 -0.62
CA LEU A 250 -5.44 8.37 0.74
C LEU A 250 -6.51 8.89 1.71
N ARG A 251 -6.90 8.07 2.68
CA ARG A 251 -7.96 8.42 3.64
C ARG A 251 -7.48 8.27 5.07
N ALA A 252 -7.98 9.14 5.94
CA ALA A 252 -7.71 9.06 7.37
C ALA A 252 -8.44 7.86 7.99
N ALA A 253 -7.71 6.98 8.68
CA ALA A 253 -8.28 5.82 9.40
C ALA A 253 -8.85 6.20 10.78
N LYS A 254 -8.39 7.32 11.34
CA LYS A 254 -8.82 7.90 12.61
C LYS A 254 -8.64 9.41 12.55
N ASP A 255 -9.12 10.13 13.56
CA ASP A 255 -8.85 11.57 13.67
C ASP A 255 -7.33 11.82 13.71
N ILE A 256 -6.87 12.74 12.86
CA ILE A 256 -5.48 13.16 12.76
C ILE A 256 -5.43 14.64 13.09
N ASN A 257 -4.55 15.01 14.02
CA ASN A 257 -4.22 16.39 14.32
C ASN A 257 -2.70 16.46 14.48
N CYS A 258 -2.03 17.11 13.53
CA CYS A 258 -0.58 17.17 13.50
C CYS A 258 -0.06 18.47 12.87
N SER A 259 1.15 18.85 13.24
CA SER A 259 1.77 20.10 12.80
C SER A 259 2.34 20.06 11.39
N ASN A 260 2.56 18.86 10.83
CA ASN A 260 3.11 18.66 9.51
C ASN A 260 2.81 17.25 8.97
N VAL A 261 3.22 16.98 7.73
CA VAL A 261 3.01 15.70 7.05
C VAL A 261 3.62 14.50 7.78
N ASP A 262 4.65 14.70 8.62
CA ASP A 262 5.27 13.63 9.42
C ASP A 262 4.29 13.11 10.50
N GLY A 263 3.19 13.80 10.77
CA GLY A 263 2.12 13.26 11.61
C GLY A 263 1.23 12.23 10.89
N ILE A 264 1.30 12.16 9.56
CA ILE A 264 0.50 11.25 8.73
C ILE A 264 1.35 10.03 8.40
N ARG A 265 0.87 8.85 8.76
CA ARG A 265 1.60 7.58 8.65
C ARG A 265 0.75 6.53 7.95
N VAL A 266 1.37 5.87 6.97
CA VAL A 266 0.81 4.74 6.22
C VAL A 266 1.53 3.44 6.60
N SER A 267 1.02 2.29 6.15
CA SER A 267 1.81 1.05 6.21
C SER A 267 2.46 0.75 4.87
N TYR A 268 3.71 0.31 4.90
CA TYR A 268 4.46 -0.13 3.70
C TYR A 268 4.35 -1.64 3.50
N ILE A 269 4.06 -2.34 4.60
CA ILE A 269 4.07 -3.79 4.71
C ILE A 269 2.72 -4.26 5.25
N ASP A 270 2.48 -5.56 5.21
CA ASP A 270 1.40 -6.15 5.98
C ASP A 270 1.70 -6.02 7.49
N VAL A 271 0.78 -5.39 8.24
CA VAL A 271 0.90 -5.23 9.70
C VAL A 271 0.46 -6.46 10.47
N MET A 272 -0.12 -7.46 9.79
CA MET A 272 -0.42 -8.81 10.30
C MET A 272 0.80 -9.71 10.14
N ALA A 273 1.81 -9.46 10.95
CA ALA A 273 2.94 -10.35 11.15
C ALA A 273 3.54 -10.07 12.53
N PRO A 274 4.28 -11.00 13.16
CA PRO A 274 5.04 -10.70 14.37
C PRO A 274 6.02 -9.55 14.15
N ARG A 275 6.33 -8.76 15.20
CA ARG A 275 7.24 -7.61 15.16
C ARG A 275 8.58 -7.97 14.54
N LYS A 276 9.12 -9.14 14.87
CA LYS A 276 10.39 -9.60 14.31
C LYS A 276 10.33 -9.70 12.79
N VAL A 277 9.25 -10.26 12.24
CA VAL A 277 9.03 -10.38 10.79
C VAL A 277 8.84 -9.01 10.17
N ARG A 278 8.02 -8.13 10.77
CA ARG A 278 7.81 -6.75 10.30
C ARG A 278 9.14 -5.97 10.22
N GLN A 279 9.96 -6.07 11.26
CA GLN A 279 11.27 -5.40 11.32
C GLN A 279 12.28 -5.99 10.33
N GLU A 280 12.29 -7.31 10.14
CA GLU A 280 13.11 -7.97 9.11
C GLU A 280 12.73 -7.48 7.71
N GLU A 281 11.43 -7.39 7.39
CA GLU A 281 10.94 -6.88 6.11
C GLU A 281 11.33 -5.42 5.90
N LEU A 282 11.05 -4.53 6.85
CA LEU A 282 11.38 -3.10 6.77
C LEU A 282 12.88 -2.85 6.63
N ARG A 283 13.73 -3.57 7.38
CA ARG A 283 15.19 -3.44 7.25
C ARG A 283 15.67 -3.94 5.90
N SER A 284 15.12 -5.05 5.40
CA SER A 284 15.57 -5.67 4.15
C SER A 284 15.11 -4.94 2.89
N GLN A 285 13.97 -4.26 2.92
CA GLN A 285 13.41 -3.58 1.76
C GLN A 285 13.56 -2.06 1.81
N TYR A 286 13.46 -1.46 3.00
CA TYR A 286 13.43 -0.01 3.17
C TYR A 286 14.60 0.54 4.00
N TYR A 287 15.52 -0.33 4.45
CA TYR A 287 16.77 0.05 5.11
C TYR A 287 16.59 0.89 6.39
N PHE A 288 15.48 0.73 7.11
CA PHE A 288 15.25 1.39 8.39
C PHE A 288 14.66 0.45 9.45
N GLU A 289 14.73 0.88 10.71
CA GLU A 289 14.10 0.21 11.84
C GLU A 289 12.89 1.02 12.34
N CYS A 290 11.73 0.37 12.43
CA CYS A 290 10.50 1.03 12.86
C CYS A 290 10.47 1.22 14.38
N LYS A 291 10.18 2.45 14.82
CA LYS A 291 10.09 2.82 16.25
C LYS A 291 8.68 3.20 16.68
N CYS A 292 7.66 2.80 15.92
CA CYS A 292 6.27 3.10 16.26
C CYS A 292 5.83 2.34 17.53
N VAL A 293 4.69 2.75 18.11
CA VAL A 293 4.12 2.15 19.32
C VAL A 293 3.96 0.62 19.24
N LYS A 294 3.52 0.09 18.08
CA LYS A 294 3.34 -1.37 17.86
C LYS A 294 4.69 -2.12 17.74
N CYS A 295 5.79 -1.40 17.61
CA CYS A 295 7.15 -1.96 17.60
C CYS A 295 7.92 -1.66 18.90
N SER A 296 7.27 -1.06 19.91
CA SER A 296 7.82 -0.91 21.25
C SER A 296 7.91 -2.26 21.96
N ASP A 297 8.90 -2.44 22.82
CA ASP A 297 9.02 -3.61 23.69
C ASP A 297 7.89 -3.70 24.73
N THR A 298 7.20 -2.58 24.98
CA THR A 298 6.11 -2.48 25.97
C THR A 298 4.74 -2.90 25.43
N VAL A 299 4.63 -3.14 24.12
CA VAL A 299 3.37 -3.53 23.47
C VAL A 299 3.52 -4.95 22.94
N PRO A 300 2.79 -5.93 23.49
CA PRO A 300 2.85 -7.30 22.98
C PRO A 300 2.29 -7.35 21.55
N ASP A 301 2.86 -8.21 20.72
CA ASP A 301 2.28 -8.47 19.40
C ASP A 301 0.94 -9.19 19.55
N TYR A 302 -0.01 -8.81 18.69
CA TYR A 302 -1.27 -9.54 18.55
C TYR A 302 -1.08 -10.92 17.91
N VAL A 303 -0.02 -11.10 17.13
CA VAL A 303 0.28 -12.33 16.37
C VAL A 303 1.54 -12.98 16.93
N THR A 304 1.44 -14.28 17.22
CA THR A 304 2.56 -15.11 17.68
C THR A 304 3.07 -16.01 16.55
N GLU A 305 4.25 -16.60 16.71
CA GLU A 305 4.77 -17.58 15.74
C GLU A 305 5.40 -18.75 16.50
N LYS A 306 4.69 -19.89 16.56
CA LYS A 306 5.17 -21.14 17.15
C LYS A 306 6.32 -21.73 16.33
N SER A 307 6.23 -21.68 15.00
CA SER A 307 7.24 -22.28 14.10
C SER A 307 7.36 -21.55 12.76
N ARG A 308 8.54 -20.99 12.51
CA ARG A 308 8.90 -20.40 11.21
C ARG A 308 8.79 -21.39 10.06
N ALA A 309 9.05 -22.67 10.30
CA ALA A 309 8.97 -23.71 9.28
C ALA A 309 7.51 -23.98 8.86
N LEU A 310 6.58 -23.99 9.83
CA LEU A 310 5.15 -24.11 9.54
C LEU A 310 4.65 -22.89 8.75
N THR A 311 4.98 -21.67 9.21
CA THR A 311 4.65 -20.43 8.50
C THR A 311 5.16 -20.48 7.05
N ALA A 312 6.42 -20.89 6.84
CA ALA A 312 7.00 -21.01 5.51
C ALA A 312 6.29 -22.05 4.64
N SER A 313 5.92 -23.21 5.21
CA SER A 313 5.20 -24.27 4.51
C SER A 313 3.83 -23.80 4.01
N VAL A 314 3.05 -23.13 4.88
CA VAL A 314 1.73 -22.58 4.52
C VAL A 314 1.88 -21.51 3.43
N LYS A 315 2.82 -20.58 3.58
CA LYS A 315 3.08 -19.53 2.56
C LYS A 315 3.48 -20.12 1.22
N GLU A 316 4.25 -21.21 1.22
CA GLU A 316 4.64 -21.89 -0.02
C GLU A 316 3.44 -22.57 -0.71
N LYS A 317 2.53 -23.18 0.05
CA LYS A 317 1.27 -23.71 -0.50
C LYS A 317 0.38 -22.60 -1.05
N MET A 318 0.33 -21.46 -0.39
CA MET A 318 -0.44 -20.30 -0.85
C MET A 318 0.07 -19.78 -2.22
N LYS A 319 1.38 -19.81 -2.47
CA LYS A 319 1.94 -19.47 -3.80
C LYS A 319 1.54 -20.46 -4.90
N LYS A 320 1.23 -21.71 -4.55
CA LYS A 320 0.77 -22.72 -5.52
C LYS A 320 -0.67 -22.50 -5.95
N ILE A 321 -1.47 -21.78 -5.17
CA ILE A 321 -2.80 -21.33 -5.58
C ILE A 321 -2.62 -20.02 -6.36
N ASP A 322 -2.11 -20.13 -7.59
CA ASP A 322 -2.29 -19.05 -8.56
C ASP A 322 -3.63 -19.22 -9.29
N MET A 323 -4.03 -18.22 -10.07
CA MET A 323 -5.29 -18.26 -10.81
C MET A 323 -5.43 -19.46 -11.77
N GLN A 324 -4.32 -20.07 -12.21
CA GLN A 324 -4.36 -21.27 -13.06
C GLN A 324 -4.58 -22.54 -12.22
N ALA A 325 -4.00 -22.60 -11.03
CA ALA A 325 -4.21 -23.69 -10.07
C ALA A 325 -5.62 -23.69 -9.45
N MET A 326 -6.28 -22.54 -9.35
CA MET A 326 -7.69 -22.44 -8.89
C MET A 326 -8.68 -23.17 -9.81
N GLN A 327 -8.28 -23.58 -11.01
CA GLN A 327 -9.10 -24.39 -11.91
C GLN A 327 -8.86 -25.90 -11.75
N ASN A 328 -7.88 -26.31 -10.94
CA ASN A 328 -7.57 -27.71 -10.70
C ASN A 328 -8.13 -28.18 -9.35
N THR A 329 -9.31 -28.79 -9.41
CA THR A 329 -10.05 -29.26 -8.23
C THR A 329 -9.25 -30.26 -7.38
N ALA A 330 -8.45 -31.14 -7.99
CA ALA A 330 -7.65 -32.13 -7.25
C ALA A 330 -6.55 -31.47 -6.41
N ILE A 331 -5.90 -30.42 -6.93
CA ILE A 331 -4.89 -29.65 -6.18
C ILE A 331 -5.56 -28.91 -5.02
N LEU A 332 -6.72 -28.29 -5.27
CA LEU A 332 -7.47 -27.56 -4.25
C LEU A 332 -7.91 -28.48 -3.10
N GLN A 333 -8.43 -29.66 -3.42
CA GLN A 333 -8.80 -30.68 -2.43
C GLN A 333 -7.59 -31.18 -1.63
N GLN A 334 -6.45 -31.41 -2.29
CA GLN A 334 -5.22 -31.82 -1.60
C GLN A 334 -4.72 -30.74 -0.64
N ILE A 335 -4.73 -29.47 -1.05
CA ILE A 335 -4.31 -28.36 -0.19
C ILE A 335 -5.31 -28.18 0.96
N HIS A 336 -6.61 -28.26 0.70
CA HIS A 336 -7.65 -28.18 1.72
C HIS A 336 -7.47 -29.26 2.79
N HIS A 337 -7.33 -30.52 2.39
CA HIS A 337 -7.10 -31.63 3.31
C HIS A 337 -5.82 -31.45 4.13
N TRP A 338 -4.74 -30.99 3.48
CA TRP A 338 -3.49 -30.68 4.18
C TRP A 338 -3.65 -29.55 5.21
N THR A 339 -4.46 -28.52 4.92
CA THR A 339 -4.73 -27.45 5.89
C THR A 339 -5.53 -27.97 7.10
N GLU A 340 -6.50 -28.86 6.89
CA GLU A 340 -7.25 -29.50 7.99
C GLU A 340 -6.32 -30.30 8.90
N GLU A 341 -5.52 -31.19 8.30
CA GLU A 341 -4.54 -32.01 9.03
C GLU A 341 -3.55 -31.14 9.82
N LEU A 342 -3.03 -30.06 9.23
CA LEU A 342 -2.13 -29.13 9.91
C LEU A 342 -2.82 -28.46 11.11
N LEU A 343 -4.06 -27.98 10.94
CA LEU A 343 -4.78 -27.28 12.00
C LEU A 343 -5.15 -28.20 13.16
N GLU A 344 -5.43 -29.47 12.89
CA GLU A 344 -5.73 -30.50 13.90
C GLU A 344 -4.47 -30.97 14.64
N THR A 345 -3.41 -31.28 13.90
CA THR A 345 -2.19 -31.89 14.46
C THR A 345 -1.33 -30.91 15.24
N GLU A 346 -1.18 -29.67 14.74
CA GLU A 346 -0.25 -28.71 15.33
C GLU A 346 -0.83 -27.94 16.53
N GLN A 347 -2.16 -27.98 16.71
CA GLN A 347 -2.87 -27.32 17.81
C GLN A 347 -2.42 -25.86 18.02
N LEU A 348 -2.31 -25.13 16.91
CA LEU A 348 -1.84 -23.74 16.90
C LEU A 348 -2.87 -22.82 17.58
N SER A 349 -2.38 -21.86 18.38
CA SER A 349 -3.25 -20.87 19.03
C SER A 349 -3.96 -19.98 18.00
N GLU A 350 -5.07 -19.35 18.37
CA GLU A 350 -5.82 -18.44 17.48
C GLU A 350 -4.99 -17.27 16.94
N THR A 351 -3.97 -16.85 17.69
CA THR A 351 -3.05 -15.76 17.31
C THR A 351 -1.83 -16.23 16.52
N ASP A 352 -1.68 -17.54 16.28
CA ASP A 352 -0.49 -18.07 15.62
C ASP A 352 -0.50 -17.71 14.13
N TYR A 353 0.65 -17.23 13.66
CA TYR A 353 0.79 -16.73 12.30
C TYR A 353 0.56 -17.81 11.24
N ALA A 354 1.04 -19.03 11.46
CA ALA A 354 0.81 -20.14 10.53
C ALA A 354 -0.67 -20.54 10.51
N ARG A 355 -1.36 -20.52 11.66
CA ARG A 355 -2.81 -20.78 11.73
C ARG A 355 -3.60 -19.77 10.92
N ILE A 356 -3.32 -18.48 11.08
CA ILE A 356 -4.06 -17.42 10.37
C ILE A 356 -3.91 -17.58 8.85
N HIS A 357 -2.70 -17.86 8.37
CA HIS A 357 -2.45 -18.14 6.94
C HIS A 357 -3.08 -19.45 6.47
N ALA A 358 -3.12 -20.48 7.32
CA ALA A 358 -3.74 -21.77 6.97
C ALA A 358 -5.26 -21.62 6.85
N LEU A 359 -5.90 -20.83 7.70
CA LEU A 359 -7.33 -20.50 7.59
C LEU A 359 -7.65 -19.68 6.34
N ASP A 360 -6.77 -18.74 5.95
CA ASP A 360 -6.91 -18.02 4.68
C ASP A 360 -6.83 -18.96 3.48
N LEU A 361 -5.85 -19.87 3.52
CA LEU A 361 -5.65 -20.87 2.48
C LEU A 361 -6.84 -21.83 2.38
N GLN A 362 -7.35 -22.32 3.51
CA GLN A 362 -8.53 -23.17 3.59
C GLN A 362 -9.75 -22.47 2.99
N ALA A 363 -10.03 -21.23 3.40
CA ALA A 363 -11.12 -20.43 2.85
C ALA A 363 -11.03 -20.27 1.33
N LYS A 364 -9.83 -19.98 0.80
CA LYS A 364 -9.60 -19.87 -0.65
C LYS A 364 -9.89 -21.17 -1.39
N CYS A 365 -9.48 -22.31 -0.83
CA CYS A 365 -9.79 -23.62 -1.40
C CYS A 365 -11.31 -23.88 -1.41
N CYS A 366 -12.00 -23.65 -0.28
CA CYS A 366 -13.45 -23.84 -0.19
C CYS A 366 -14.20 -22.96 -1.19
N LEU A 367 -13.84 -21.67 -1.30
CA LEU A 367 -14.44 -20.75 -2.26
C LEU A 367 -14.24 -21.21 -3.71
N ALA A 368 -13.03 -21.66 -4.06
CA ALA A 368 -12.73 -22.17 -5.39
C ALA A 368 -13.44 -23.50 -5.72
N LEU A 369 -13.78 -24.28 -4.69
CA LEU A 369 -14.57 -25.51 -4.80
C LEU A 369 -16.08 -25.27 -4.68
N GLU A 370 -16.52 -24.01 -4.61
CA GLU A 370 -17.92 -23.59 -4.40
C GLU A 370 -18.53 -24.13 -3.07
N ASP A 371 -17.70 -24.52 -2.10
CA ASP A 371 -18.12 -24.89 -0.75
C ASP A 371 -18.21 -23.64 0.15
N TYR A 372 -19.30 -22.88 -0.03
CA TYR A 372 -19.53 -21.66 0.75
C TYR A 372 -19.76 -21.91 2.24
N ARG A 373 -20.29 -23.09 2.61
CA ARG A 373 -20.50 -23.46 4.02
C ARG A 373 -19.16 -23.76 4.70
N GLY A 374 -18.27 -24.51 4.05
CA GLY A 374 -16.93 -24.77 4.54
C GLY A 374 -16.03 -23.53 4.55
N ALA A 375 -16.26 -22.58 3.64
CA ALA A 375 -15.50 -21.33 3.60
C ALA A 375 -15.77 -20.41 4.80
N LEU A 376 -16.98 -20.43 5.37
CA LEU A 376 -17.41 -19.47 6.40
C LEU A 376 -16.64 -19.56 7.74
N PRO A 377 -16.45 -20.73 8.37
CA PRO A 377 -15.75 -20.82 9.67
C PRO A 377 -14.32 -20.24 9.66
N PRO A 378 -13.47 -20.48 8.63
CA PRO A 378 -12.15 -19.86 8.57
C PRO A 378 -12.16 -18.33 8.44
N TYR A 379 -13.21 -17.72 7.86
CA TYR A 379 -13.37 -16.27 7.87
C TYR A 379 -13.74 -15.75 9.27
N LEU A 380 -14.72 -16.39 9.93
CA LEU A 380 -15.15 -16.01 11.28
C LEU A 380 -14.00 -16.13 12.29
N ALA A 381 -13.23 -17.22 12.24
CA ALA A 381 -12.09 -17.46 13.11
C ALA A 381 -10.98 -16.40 12.98
N ARG A 382 -10.94 -15.65 11.87
CA ARG A 382 -9.94 -14.59 11.62
C ARG A 382 -10.44 -13.19 11.97
N GLU A 383 -11.74 -12.98 12.18
CA GLU A 383 -12.31 -11.64 12.35
C GLU A 383 -11.64 -10.84 13.48
N SER A 384 -11.58 -11.42 14.68
CA SER A 384 -11.00 -10.80 15.86
C SER A 384 -9.56 -10.34 15.62
N ILE A 385 -8.70 -11.26 15.15
CA ILE A 385 -7.29 -10.96 14.95
C ILE A 385 -7.05 -9.96 13.81
N TYR A 386 -7.89 -9.95 12.78
CA TYR A 386 -7.84 -8.93 11.73
C TYR A 386 -8.16 -7.54 12.28
N ARG A 387 -9.19 -7.41 13.12
CA ARG A 387 -9.55 -6.14 13.75
C ARG A 387 -8.42 -5.60 14.62
N GLU A 388 -7.82 -6.44 15.46
CA GLU A 388 -6.71 -6.03 16.34
C GLU A 388 -5.44 -5.66 15.56
N CYS A 389 -5.11 -6.43 14.51
CA CYS A 389 -3.89 -6.19 13.74
C CYS A 389 -3.95 -4.94 12.87
N TYR A 390 -5.06 -4.76 12.15
CA TYR A 390 -5.22 -3.71 11.15
C TYR A 390 -5.92 -2.46 11.68
N GLY A 391 -6.72 -2.60 12.74
CA GLY A 391 -7.55 -1.54 13.29
C GLY A 391 -8.99 -1.53 12.74
N PRO A 392 -9.90 -0.83 13.43
CA PRO A 392 -11.34 -0.93 13.19
C PRO A 392 -11.80 -0.28 11.88
N HIS A 393 -11.01 0.63 11.31
CA HIS A 393 -11.34 1.32 10.05
C HIS A 393 -10.40 0.95 8.91
N SER A 394 -9.72 -0.20 8.99
CA SER A 394 -8.85 -0.65 7.90
C SER A 394 -9.67 -1.18 6.71
N PRO A 395 -9.27 -0.88 5.46
CA PRO A 395 -9.90 -1.45 4.27
C PRO A 395 -9.84 -2.99 4.27
N VAL A 396 -8.74 -3.59 4.74
CA VAL A 396 -8.60 -5.07 4.82
C VAL A 396 -9.65 -5.68 5.74
N TYR A 397 -9.90 -5.05 6.90
CA TYR A 397 -10.89 -5.52 7.85
C TYR A 397 -12.32 -5.35 7.30
N GLY A 398 -12.61 -4.21 6.67
CA GLY A 398 -13.91 -3.97 6.04
C GLY A 398 -14.23 -4.98 4.94
N VAL A 399 -13.24 -5.34 4.11
CA VAL A 399 -13.40 -6.37 3.06
C VAL A 399 -13.60 -7.76 3.67
N LEU A 400 -12.93 -8.10 4.78
CA LEU A 400 -13.17 -9.35 5.51
C LEU A 400 -14.63 -9.43 6.00
N LEU A 401 -15.12 -8.38 6.66
CA LEU A 401 -16.50 -8.31 7.15
C LEU A 401 -17.51 -8.44 6.01
N TYR A 402 -17.24 -7.77 4.89
CA TYR A 402 -18.11 -7.86 3.72
C TYR A 402 -18.12 -9.27 3.12
N SER A 403 -16.97 -9.95 3.08
CA SER A 403 -16.88 -11.35 2.66
C SER A 403 -17.66 -12.28 3.59
N ILE A 404 -17.58 -12.09 4.91
CA ILE A 404 -18.39 -12.84 5.89
C ILE A 404 -19.88 -12.61 5.65
N ALA A 405 -20.32 -11.36 5.44
CA ALA A 405 -21.70 -11.02 5.15
C ALA A 405 -22.21 -11.75 3.89
N LYS A 406 -21.43 -11.74 2.80
CA LYS A 406 -21.76 -12.45 1.56
C LYS A 406 -21.85 -13.97 1.78
N LEU A 407 -20.98 -14.55 2.61
CA LEU A 407 -21.01 -15.98 2.94
C LEU A 407 -22.24 -16.37 3.77
N PHE A 408 -22.62 -15.56 4.76
CA PHE A 408 -23.90 -15.77 5.46
C PHE A 408 -25.09 -15.63 4.51
N HIS A 409 -25.07 -14.62 3.63
CA HIS A 409 -26.13 -14.38 2.67
C HIS A 409 -26.32 -15.56 1.70
N VAL A 410 -25.25 -16.03 1.05
CA VAL A 410 -25.31 -17.16 0.11
C VAL A 410 -25.66 -18.48 0.79
N THR A 411 -25.37 -18.62 2.08
CA THR A 411 -25.77 -19.78 2.90
C THR A 411 -27.15 -19.63 3.55
N VAL A 412 -27.89 -18.58 3.20
CA VAL A 412 -29.28 -18.28 3.61
C VAL A 412 -29.41 -18.00 5.12
N GLN A 413 -28.33 -17.59 5.76
CA GLN A 413 -28.29 -17.11 7.15
C GLN A 413 -28.48 -15.59 7.15
N LEU A 414 -29.69 -15.15 6.82
CA LEU A 414 -29.96 -13.75 6.45
C LEU A 414 -29.83 -12.77 7.63
N THR A 415 -30.15 -13.20 8.86
CA THR A 415 -30.05 -12.35 10.05
C THR A 415 -28.59 -12.01 10.35
N GLU A 416 -27.71 -13.02 10.32
CA GLU A 416 -26.28 -12.88 10.50
C GLU A 416 -25.66 -12.10 9.33
N ALA A 417 -26.14 -12.33 8.10
CA ALA A 417 -25.72 -11.55 6.94
C ALA A 417 -25.98 -10.05 7.12
N MET A 418 -27.19 -9.68 7.59
CA MET A 418 -27.55 -8.29 7.89
C MET A 418 -26.61 -7.66 8.92
N GLU A 419 -26.31 -8.35 10.02
CA GLU A 419 -25.39 -7.86 11.05
C GLU A 419 -24.00 -7.57 10.48
N TYR A 420 -23.45 -8.49 9.66
CA TYR A 420 -22.14 -8.29 9.07
C TYR A 420 -22.12 -7.26 7.94
N PHE A 421 -23.21 -7.10 7.19
CA PHE A 421 -23.32 -5.99 6.24
C PHE A 421 -23.28 -4.63 6.95
N GLU A 422 -23.94 -4.49 8.11
CA GLU A 422 -23.90 -3.26 8.91
C GLU A 422 -22.49 -2.99 9.46
N LYS A 423 -21.82 -4.02 9.98
CA LYS A 423 -20.41 -3.91 10.40
C LYS A 423 -19.51 -3.48 9.24
N ALA A 424 -19.64 -4.14 8.08
CA ALA A 424 -18.85 -3.81 6.90
C ALA A 424 -19.19 -2.40 6.38
N GLU A 425 -20.45 -1.96 6.41
CA GLU A 425 -20.86 -0.61 6.03
C GLU A 425 -20.15 0.45 6.89
N ALA A 426 -20.14 0.27 8.20
CA ALA A 426 -19.51 1.20 9.13
C ALA A 426 -18.00 1.36 8.84
N VAL A 427 -17.31 0.26 8.51
CA VAL A 427 -15.88 0.26 8.20
C VAL A 427 -15.60 0.81 6.79
N LEU A 428 -16.37 0.41 5.78
CA LEU A 428 -16.15 0.82 4.38
C LEU A 428 -16.57 2.28 4.12
N ALA A 429 -17.55 2.81 4.86
CA ALA A 429 -17.90 4.22 4.81
C ALA A 429 -16.72 5.14 5.19
N VAL A 430 -15.89 4.71 6.14
CA VAL A 430 -14.68 5.42 6.56
C VAL A 430 -13.51 5.11 5.62
N SER A 431 -13.22 3.82 5.44
CA SER A 431 -12.00 3.38 4.76
C SER A 431 -11.99 3.63 3.25
N HIS A 432 -13.13 3.54 2.58
CA HIS A 432 -13.25 3.75 1.13
C HIS A 432 -14.00 5.04 0.81
N GLY A 433 -14.95 5.42 1.65
CA GLY A 433 -15.83 6.56 1.42
C GLY A 433 -17.10 6.16 0.65
N ARG A 434 -18.20 6.88 0.90
CA ARG A 434 -19.52 6.55 0.33
C ARG A 434 -19.62 6.64 -1.19
N SER A 435 -18.67 7.33 -1.84
CA SER A 435 -18.63 7.48 -3.29
C SER A 435 -17.92 6.33 -4.01
N HIS A 436 -17.13 5.51 -3.31
CA HIS A 436 -16.34 4.42 -3.88
C HIS A 436 -17.23 3.31 -4.46
N SER A 437 -16.78 2.68 -5.55
CA SER A 437 -17.41 1.50 -6.17
C SER A 437 -17.80 0.41 -5.15
N LEU A 438 -16.84 -0.05 -4.34
CA LEU A 438 -17.03 -1.10 -3.35
C LEU A 438 -18.12 -0.76 -2.33
N TYR A 439 -18.16 0.48 -1.82
CA TYR A 439 -19.20 0.88 -0.87
C TYR A 439 -20.60 0.82 -1.51
N LYS A 440 -20.73 1.26 -2.77
CA LYS A 440 -21.99 1.19 -3.50
C LYS A 440 -22.42 -0.27 -3.73
N HIS A 441 -21.49 -1.16 -4.07
CA HIS A 441 -21.76 -2.59 -4.19
C HIS A 441 -22.20 -3.20 -2.87
N LEU A 442 -21.54 -2.85 -1.75
CA LEU A 442 -21.97 -3.27 -0.42
C LEU A 442 -23.41 -2.80 -0.12
N LYS A 443 -23.75 -1.52 -0.39
CA LYS A 443 -25.10 -1.01 -0.13
C LYS A 443 -26.15 -1.75 -0.95
N PHE A 444 -25.86 -2.03 -2.21
CA PHE A 444 -26.75 -2.81 -3.06
C PHE A 444 -27.00 -4.22 -2.50
N SER A 445 -25.94 -4.93 -2.09
CA SER A 445 -26.02 -6.26 -1.48
C SER A 445 -26.79 -6.25 -0.15
N TYR A 446 -26.54 -5.24 0.69
CA TYR A 446 -27.25 -5.06 1.96
C TYR A 446 -28.75 -4.80 1.77
N ASP A 447 -29.10 -3.87 0.88
CA ASP A 447 -30.51 -3.56 0.57
C ASP A 447 -31.23 -4.77 -0.05
N HIS A 448 -30.50 -5.61 -0.79
CA HIS A 448 -31.03 -6.87 -1.30
C HIS A 448 -31.32 -7.87 -0.18
N CYS A 449 -30.34 -8.13 0.71
CA CYS A 449 -30.52 -8.99 1.88
C CYS A 449 -31.69 -8.52 2.76
N LYS A 450 -31.79 -7.21 3.00
CA LYS A 450 -32.89 -6.61 3.77
C LYS A 450 -34.26 -6.92 3.16
N ARG A 451 -34.41 -6.79 1.84
CA ARG A 451 -35.67 -7.13 1.15
C ARG A 451 -36.04 -8.60 1.29
N GLU A 452 -35.06 -9.50 1.29
CA GLU A 452 -35.29 -10.94 1.47
C GLU A 452 -35.72 -11.28 2.90
N VAL A 453 -35.14 -10.63 3.91
CA VAL A 453 -35.58 -10.74 5.32
C VAL A 453 -37.02 -10.23 5.49
N GLU A 454 -37.35 -9.10 4.88
CA GLU A 454 -38.69 -8.49 4.97
C GLU A 454 -39.76 -9.25 4.17
N ASN A 455 -39.37 -9.99 3.11
CA ASN A 455 -40.30 -10.67 2.20
C ASN A 455 -39.90 -12.13 1.94
N PRO A 456 -39.93 -13.00 2.97
CA PRO A 456 -39.58 -14.40 2.82
C PRO A 456 -40.46 -15.08 1.76
N GLY A 457 -39.83 -15.72 0.77
CA GLY A 457 -40.51 -16.50 -0.29
C GLY A 457 -41.01 -15.71 -1.51
N LYS A 458 -40.77 -14.39 -1.60
CA LYS A 458 -41.17 -13.56 -2.78
C LYS A 458 -40.02 -13.07 -3.65
N GLY A 459 -38.78 -13.26 -3.22
CA GLY A 459 -37.59 -12.97 -4.04
C GLY A 459 -37.44 -14.01 -5.13
N LYS A 460 -37.43 -13.60 -6.41
CA LYS A 460 -36.72 -14.40 -7.42
C LYS A 460 -35.27 -14.42 -6.94
N GLY A 461 -34.81 -15.55 -6.43
CA GLY A 461 -33.43 -15.70 -5.93
C GLY A 461 -32.45 -15.32 -7.01
N ILE A 462 -32.01 -14.06 -7.00
CA ILE A 462 -30.85 -13.63 -7.75
C ILE A 462 -29.72 -13.97 -6.80
N THR A 463 -29.21 -15.20 -6.93
CA THR A 463 -27.97 -15.60 -6.30
C THR A 463 -26.97 -14.48 -6.54
N LEU A 464 -26.50 -13.80 -5.48
CA LEU A 464 -25.33 -12.94 -5.59
C LEU A 464 -24.24 -13.83 -6.17
N LYS A 465 -23.94 -13.66 -7.46
CA LYS A 465 -22.74 -14.28 -8.02
C LYS A 465 -21.60 -13.61 -7.29
N LEU A 466 -20.96 -14.36 -6.40
CA LEU A 466 -19.59 -14.09 -5.96
C LEU A 466 -18.72 -14.25 -7.21
N GLN A 467 -18.72 -13.23 -8.08
CA GLN A 467 -17.65 -13.05 -9.05
C GLN A 467 -16.45 -12.45 -8.32
#